data_AF-A0A1I0B2U9-F1
#
_entry.id   AF-A0A1I0B2U9-F1
#
_cell.length_a   1.000
_cell.length_b   1.000
_cell.length_c   1.000
_cell.angle_alpha   90.00
_cell.angle_beta   90.00
_cell.angle_gamma   90.00
#
_symmetry.space_group_name_H-M   'P 1'
#
loop_
_entity.id
_entity.type
_entity.pdbx_description
1 polymer ?
#
loop_
_entity_poly.entity_id
_entity_poly.type
_entity_poly.pdbx_seq_one_letter_code
_entity_poly.pdbx_strand_id
1 'polypeptide(L)'
;MIELKKVICVLLIFVLFFVVAGCVQPEDIAEDEKGLVEEQDQLASQREFTSAQVYSAIELIEEEGEQAFPQFREKNGQWFHDDFYIFVWRNDGIRVVYPPDISGEGQDVSNLEDFNGKPIGQMFINMTQGEEGEGWIDYYWPRPGETEPSKKYTFIKGASFDNQTYIVGSGFYLED
;
A
#
# COMPACT_ATOMS: atom_id res chain seq x y z
N MET A 1 -41.16 -16.16 48.72
CA MET A 1 -41.39 -16.76 47.37
C MET A 1 -40.88 -15.90 46.20
N ILE A 2 -40.41 -14.66 46.41
CA ILE A 2 -39.94 -13.76 45.32
C ILE A 2 -38.44 -13.96 45.00
N GLU A 3 -37.61 -14.29 45.99
CA GLU A 3 -36.15 -14.42 45.81
C GLU A 3 -35.72 -15.71 45.08
N LEU A 4 -36.49 -16.80 45.17
CA LEU A 4 -36.18 -18.05 44.47
C LEU A 4 -36.43 -17.97 42.95
N LYS A 5 -37.39 -17.14 42.52
CA LYS A 5 -37.69 -16.92 41.09
C LYS A 5 -36.61 -16.12 40.36
N LYS A 6 -35.96 -15.17 41.05
CA LYS A 6 -34.88 -14.35 40.47
C LYS A 6 -33.60 -15.14 40.25
N VAL A 7 -33.24 -16.01 41.20
CA VAL A 7 -32.05 -16.88 41.10
C VAL A 7 -32.20 -17.89 39.95
N ILE A 8 -33.42 -18.43 39.76
CA ILE A 8 -33.71 -19.36 38.65
C ILE A 8 -33.67 -18.63 37.29
N CYS A 9 -34.15 -17.38 37.18
CA CYS A 9 -34.03 -16.60 35.94
C CYS A 9 -32.58 -16.24 35.58
N VAL A 10 -31.74 -15.88 36.56
CA VAL A 10 -30.33 -15.54 36.30
C VAL A 10 -29.54 -16.78 35.89
N LEU A 11 -29.81 -17.94 36.50
CA LEU A 11 -29.20 -19.22 36.11
C LEU A 11 -29.66 -19.65 34.71
N LEU A 12 -30.93 -19.46 34.35
CA LEU A 12 -31.44 -19.79 33.01
C LEU A 12 -30.86 -18.88 31.91
N ILE A 13 -30.61 -17.60 32.20
CA ILE A 13 -29.97 -16.66 31.25
C ILE A 13 -28.49 -17.00 31.04
N PHE A 14 -27.77 -17.36 32.11
CA PHE A 14 -26.37 -17.81 32.00
C PHE A 14 -26.26 -19.14 31.24
N VAL A 15 -27.16 -20.09 31.50
CA VAL A 15 -27.20 -21.36 30.73
C VAL A 15 -27.56 -21.11 29.27
N LEU A 16 -28.42 -20.14 28.95
CA LEU A 16 -28.68 -19.75 27.57
C LEU A 16 -27.44 -19.16 26.88
N PHE A 17 -26.65 -18.34 27.59
CA PHE A 17 -25.39 -17.80 27.08
C PHE A 17 -24.32 -18.88 26.83
N PHE A 18 -24.27 -19.91 27.68
CA PHE A 18 -23.34 -21.03 27.50
C PHE A 18 -23.78 -22.01 26.39
N VAL A 19 -25.07 -22.08 26.04
CA VAL A 19 -25.55 -22.93 24.94
C VAL A 19 -25.28 -22.29 23.55
N VAL A 20 -25.19 -20.96 23.46
CA VAL A 20 -24.79 -20.29 22.20
C VAL A 20 -23.29 -20.48 21.90
N ALA A 21 -22.47 -20.85 22.89
CA ALA A 21 -21.06 -21.23 22.67
C ALA A 21 -20.90 -22.66 22.07
N GLY A 22 -22.00 -23.36 21.78
CA GLY A 22 -22.00 -24.77 21.35
C GLY A 22 -21.88 -25.04 19.85
N CYS A 23 -21.58 -24.06 19.00
CA CYS A 23 -21.34 -24.27 17.56
C CYS A 23 -20.17 -23.43 17.03
N VAL A 24 -19.09 -23.31 17.79
CA VAL A 24 -17.80 -22.86 17.25
C VAL A 24 -16.81 -23.97 17.51
N GLN A 25 -16.37 -24.67 16.47
CA GLN A 25 -15.37 -25.71 16.64
C GLN A 25 -14.04 -25.01 16.96
N PRO A 26 -13.24 -25.52 17.91
CA PRO A 26 -11.93 -24.95 18.21
C PRO A 26 -11.00 -24.98 16.98
N GLU A 27 -11.21 -25.89 16.03
CA GLU A 27 -10.56 -25.86 14.71
C GLU A 27 -10.90 -24.59 13.90
N ASP A 28 -12.16 -24.13 13.88
CA ASP A 28 -12.57 -22.97 13.06
C ASP A 28 -11.87 -21.68 13.52
N ILE A 29 -11.71 -21.50 14.84
CA ILE A 29 -11.00 -20.33 15.42
C ILE A 29 -9.51 -20.37 15.08
N ALA A 30 -8.89 -21.55 15.15
CA ALA A 30 -7.47 -21.70 14.87
C ALA A 30 -7.15 -21.50 13.38
N GLU A 31 -8.05 -21.89 12.48
CA GLU A 31 -7.93 -21.65 11.04
C GLU A 31 -8.09 -20.16 10.71
N ASP A 32 -9.06 -19.46 11.31
CA ASP A 32 -9.22 -18.01 11.16
C ASP A 32 -8.02 -17.23 11.72
N GLU A 33 -7.51 -17.57 12.90
CA GLU A 33 -6.31 -16.94 13.47
C GLU A 33 -5.07 -17.20 12.61
N LYS A 34 -4.90 -18.43 12.10
CA LYS A 34 -3.78 -18.77 11.24
C LYS A 34 -3.83 -18.03 9.91
N GLY A 35 -5.01 -17.93 9.29
CA GLY A 35 -5.21 -17.18 8.05
C GLY A 35 -4.88 -15.69 8.23
N LEU A 36 -5.37 -15.07 9.31
CA LEU A 36 -5.08 -13.68 9.64
C LEU A 36 -3.58 -13.43 9.89
N VAL A 37 -2.88 -14.39 10.50
CA VAL A 37 -1.42 -14.30 10.72
C VAL A 37 -0.65 -14.43 9.40
N GLU A 38 -1.03 -15.36 8.52
CA GLU A 38 -0.40 -15.52 7.20
C GLU A 38 -0.61 -14.28 6.32
N GLU A 39 -1.82 -13.70 6.30
CA GLU A 39 -2.10 -12.46 5.56
C GLU A 39 -1.29 -11.27 6.11
N GLN A 40 -1.21 -11.13 7.43
CA GLN A 40 -0.41 -10.08 8.06
C GLN A 40 1.09 -10.22 7.76
N ASP A 41 1.61 -11.46 7.75
CA ASP A 41 3.01 -11.75 7.45
C ASP A 41 3.34 -11.47 5.97
N GLN A 42 2.43 -11.82 5.06
CA GLN A 42 2.55 -11.48 3.63
C GLN A 42 2.54 -9.96 3.42
N LEU A 43 1.61 -9.25 4.07
CA LEU A 43 1.54 -7.80 3.99
C LEU A 43 2.82 -7.14 4.53
N ALA A 44 3.33 -7.60 5.67
CA ALA A 44 4.57 -7.11 6.25
C ALA A 44 5.75 -7.33 5.29
N SER A 45 5.86 -8.53 4.73
CA SER A 45 6.89 -8.91 3.77
C SER A 45 6.85 -8.05 2.49
N GLN A 46 5.66 -7.82 1.94
CA GLN A 46 5.47 -6.95 0.76
C GLN A 46 5.85 -5.50 1.08
N ARG A 47 5.52 -5.02 2.28
CA ARG A 47 5.90 -3.66 2.71
C ARG A 47 7.41 -3.51 2.85
N GLU A 48 8.07 -4.47 3.50
CA GLU A 48 9.53 -4.47 3.66
C GLU A 48 10.24 -4.55 2.31
N PHE A 49 9.82 -5.46 1.43
CA PHE A 49 10.38 -5.57 0.09
C PHE A 49 10.21 -4.27 -0.71
N THR A 50 9.01 -3.71 -0.72
CA THR A 50 8.70 -2.51 -1.51
C THR A 50 9.47 -1.29 -1.00
N SER A 51 9.52 -1.06 0.32
CA SER A 51 10.27 0.07 0.86
C SER A 51 11.77 -0.10 0.58
N ALA A 52 12.32 -1.31 0.74
CA ALA A 52 13.72 -1.59 0.41
C ALA A 52 14.04 -1.28 -1.06
N GLN A 53 13.18 -1.68 -2.01
CA GLN A 53 13.37 -1.35 -3.42
C GLN A 53 13.28 0.16 -3.69
N VAL A 54 12.38 0.89 -3.01
CA VAL A 54 12.31 2.35 -3.11
C VAL A 54 13.60 2.99 -2.59
N TYR A 55 14.15 2.55 -1.46
CA TYR A 55 15.44 3.03 -0.97
C TYR A 55 16.57 2.75 -1.97
N SER A 56 16.65 1.55 -2.54
CA SER A 56 17.67 1.23 -3.56
C SER A 56 17.52 2.08 -4.82
N ALA A 57 16.29 2.38 -5.26
CA ALA A 57 16.05 3.28 -6.39
C ALA A 57 16.49 4.72 -6.06
N ILE A 58 16.28 5.17 -4.83
CA ILE A 58 16.71 6.48 -4.34
C ILE A 58 18.23 6.58 -4.34
N GLU A 59 18.94 5.58 -3.80
CA GLU A 59 20.41 5.56 -3.82
C GLU A 59 20.94 5.73 -5.25
N LEU A 60 20.34 5.04 -6.23
CA LEU A 60 20.71 5.15 -7.64
C LEU A 60 20.43 6.56 -8.21
N ILE A 61 19.29 7.17 -7.85
CA ILE A 61 18.95 8.54 -8.26
C ILE A 61 19.90 9.56 -7.61
N GLU A 62 20.28 9.37 -6.36
CA GLU A 62 21.19 10.27 -5.65
C GLU A 62 22.65 10.13 -6.13
N GLU A 63 23.03 8.98 -6.68
CA GLU A 63 24.33 8.75 -7.31
C GLU A 63 24.40 9.23 -8.77
N GLU A 64 23.42 8.86 -9.59
CA GLU A 64 23.47 9.04 -11.06
C GLU A 64 22.53 10.13 -11.58
N GLY A 65 21.60 10.61 -10.76
CA GLY A 65 20.57 11.55 -11.17
C GLY A 65 19.61 10.97 -12.19
N GLU A 66 19.24 11.78 -13.18
CA GLU A 66 18.31 11.36 -14.25
C GLU A 66 18.88 10.25 -15.16
N GLN A 67 20.21 9.97 -15.10
CA GLN A 67 20.81 8.87 -15.85
C GLN A 67 20.33 7.48 -15.38
N ALA A 68 19.81 7.39 -14.15
CA ALA A 68 19.18 6.18 -13.62
C ALA A 68 17.84 5.85 -14.30
N PHE A 69 17.11 6.86 -14.78
CA PHE A 69 15.71 6.73 -15.18
C PHE A 69 15.44 5.73 -16.31
N PRO A 70 16.30 5.54 -17.32
CA PRO A 70 16.11 4.49 -18.32
C PRO A 70 16.01 3.08 -17.71
N GLN A 71 16.78 2.80 -16.66
CA GLN A 71 16.79 1.48 -16.00
C GLN A 71 15.42 1.15 -15.38
N PHE A 72 14.72 2.17 -14.87
CA PHE A 72 13.38 2.00 -14.29
C PHE A 72 12.31 1.63 -15.31
N ARG A 73 12.56 1.84 -16.61
CA ARG A 73 11.61 1.53 -17.69
C ARG A 73 11.86 0.18 -18.35
N GLU A 74 12.94 -0.52 -17.98
CA GLU A 74 13.29 -1.81 -18.56
C GLU A 74 12.27 -2.88 -18.15
N LYS A 75 11.48 -3.35 -19.12
CA LYS A 75 10.49 -4.41 -18.90
C LYS A 75 11.18 -5.71 -18.49
N ASN A 76 10.58 -6.41 -17.52
CA ASN A 76 11.11 -7.63 -16.92
C ASN A 76 12.49 -7.43 -16.27
N GLY A 77 12.82 -6.19 -15.91
CA GLY A 77 14.02 -5.83 -15.17
C GLY A 77 13.74 -5.76 -13.66
N GLN A 78 14.78 -5.46 -12.89
CA GLN A 78 14.68 -5.29 -11.44
C GLN A 78 13.59 -4.27 -11.04
N TRP A 79 13.46 -3.20 -11.80
CA TRP A 79 12.65 -2.05 -11.43
C TRP A 79 11.25 -2.05 -12.04
N PHE A 80 10.99 -2.93 -13.01
CA PHE A 80 9.68 -3.09 -13.64
C PHE A 80 9.49 -4.53 -14.13
N HIS A 81 8.68 -5.29 -13.41
CA HIS A 81 8.29 -6.66 -13.72
C HIS A 81 6.93 -6.97 -13.11
N ASP A 82 6.13 -7.77 -13.80
CA ASP A 82 4.75 -8.08 -13.39
C ASP A 82 3.98 -6.79 -13.03
N ASP A 83 3.49 -6.68 -11.79
CA ASP A 83 2.79 -5.51 -11.27
C ASP A 83 3.70 -4.51 -10.52
N PHE A 84 4.95 -4.89 -10.26
CA PHE A 84 5.91 -4.08 -9.54
C PHE A 84 6.55 -3.04 -10.48
N TYR A 85 6.60 -1.79 -10.05
CA TYR A 85 7.31 -0.73 -10.78
C TYR A 85 7.74 0.43 -9.89
N ILE A 86 8.92 0.99 -10.16
CA ILE A 86 9.33 2.30 -9.64
C ILE A 86 8.71 3.41 -10.51
N PHE A 87 8.12 4.42 -9.88
CA PHE A 87 7.78 5.68 -10.52
C PHE A 87 8.48 6.85 -9.86
N VAL A 88 8.72 7.92 -10.63
CA VAL A 88 9.44 9.10 -10.18
C VAL A 88 8.74 10.36 -10.67
N TRP A 89 8.48 11.29 -9.76
CA TRP A 89 8.01 12.64 -10.08
C TRP A 89 9.04 13.67 -9.62
N ARG A 90 9.01 14.87 -10.20
CA ARG A 90 9.64 16.04 -9.60
C ARG A 90 8.72 16.61 -8.50
N ASN A 91 9.30 17.33 -7.55
CA ASN A 91 8.56 17.96 -6.45
C ASN A 91 7.52 19.02 -6.89
N ASP A 92 7.59 19.50 -8.12
CA ASP A 92 6.58 20.38 -8.73
C ASP A 92 5.42 19.60 -9.37
N GLY A 93 5.38 18.28 -9.21
CA GLY A 93 4.30 17.42 -9.68
C GLY A 93 4.47 16.90 -11.10
N ILE A 94 5.59 17.17 -11.77
CA ILE A 94 5.85 16.61 -13.11
C ILE A 94 6.25 15.14 -12.99
N ARG A 95 5.47 14.23 -13.61
CA ARG A 95 5.79 12.80 -13.68
C ARG A 95 6.92 12.56 -14.68
N VAL A 96 8.08 12.12 -14.20
CA VAL A 96 9.28 11.94 -15.05
C VAL A 96 9.58 10.48 -15.36
N VAL A 97 9.08 9.53 -14.56
CA VAL A 97 9.20 8.09 -14.82
C VAL A 97 7.86 7.42 -14.48
N TYR A 98 7.27 6.74 -15.46
CA TYR A 98 6.05 5.93 -15.29
C TYR A 98 6.03 4.74 -16.26
N PRO A 99 6.69 3.63 -15.90
CA PRO A 99 6.87 2.48 -16.80
C PRO A 99 5.57 1.83 -17.32
N PRO A 100 4.47 1.76 -16.54
CA PRO A 100 3.21 1.19 -17.04
C PRO A 100 2.63 1.91 -18.25
N ASP A 101 2.83 3.23 -18.36
CA ASP A 101 2.40 4.04 -19.52
C ASP A 101 3.32 5.26 -19.71
N ILE A 102 4.35 5.09 -20.52
CA ILE A 102 5.34 6.13 -20.82
C ILE A 102 4.69 7.38 -21.43
N SER A 103 3.53 7.27 -22.08
CA SER A 103 2.83 8.43 -22.66
C SER A 103 2.34 9.42 -21.60
N GLY A 104 2.22 8.98 -20.34
CA GLY A 104 1.88 9.81 -19.20
C GLY A 104 3.04 10.64 -18.64
N GLU A 105 4.28 10.43 -19.08
CA GLU A 105 5.44 11.20 -18.62
C GLU A 105 5.43 12.64 -19.19
N GLY A 106 6.05 13.57 -18.45
CA GLY A 106 6.08 15.00 -18.75
C GLY A 106 4.80 15.76 -18.38
N GLN A 107 3.76 15.07 -17.92
CA GLN A 107 2.51 15.68 -17.47
C GLN A 107 2.61 16.16 -16.02
N ASP A 108 1.94 17.27 -15.72
CA ASP A 108 1.68 17.69 -14.34
C ASP A 108 0.58 16.82 -13.72
N VAL A 109 0.95 16.11 -12.66
CA VAL A 109 0.08 15.20 -11.90
C VAL A 109 -0.09 15.65 -10.45
N SER A 110 0.20 16.92 -10.13
CA SER A 110 0.00 17.50 -8.81
C SER A 110 -1.45 17.41 -8.32
N ASN A 111 -2.41 17.55 -9.24
CA ASN A 111 -3.85 17.42 -8.99
C ASN A 111 -4.40 16.04 -9.36
N LEU A 112 -3.56 15.02 -9.48
CA LEU A 112 -4.00 13.67 -9.82
C LEU A 112 -4.90 13.09 -8.71
N GLU A 113 -6.04 12.57 -9.12
CA GLU A 113 -6.96 11.83 -8.26
C GLU A 113 -6.94 10.33 -8.61
N ASP A 114 -7.20 9.48 -7.62
CA ASP A 114 -7.45 8.06 -7.84
C ASP A 114 -8.86 7.82 -8.39
N PHE A 115 -9.22 6.55 -8.65
CA PHE A 115 -10.53 6.20 -9.21
C PHE A 115 -11.73 6.67 -8.36
N ASN A 116 -11.54 6.88 -7.05
CA ASN A 116 -12.56 7.29 -6.10
C ASN A 116 -12.49 8.79 -5.73
N GLY A 117 -11.67 9.58 -6.43
CA GLY A 117 -11.50 11.01 -6.16
C GLY A 117 -10.56 11.32 -4.99
N LYS A 118 -9.74 10.36 -4.53
CA LYS A 118 -8.71 10.62 -3.52
C LYS A 118 -7.58 11.43 -4.15
N PRO A 119 -7.18 12.60 -3.61
CA PRO A 119 -6.21 13.50 -4.25
C PRO A 119 -4.76 13.02 -4.07
N ILE A 120 -4.40 11.91 -4.71
CA ILE A 120 -3.11 11.23 -4.54
C ILE A 120 -1.92 12.10 -4.93
N GLY A 121 -2.08 13.01 -5.91
CA GLY A 121 -1.00 13.90 -6.33
C GLY A 121 -0.52 14.81 -5.21
N GLN A 122 -1.47 15.48 -4.55
CA GLN A 122 -1.16 16.35 -3.41
C GLN A 122 -0.68 15.55 -2.20
N MET A 123 -1.21 14.34 -1.98
CA MET A 123 -0.75 13.47 -0.90
C MET A 123 0.72 13.06 -1.08
N PHE A 124 1.15 12.72 -2.30
CA PHE A 124 2.54 12.33 -2.58
C PHE A 124 3.50 13.52 -2.39
N ILE A 125 3.13 14.70 -2.91
CA ILE A 125 3.92 15.92 -2.73
C ILE A 125 4.06 16.25 -1.25
N ASN A 126 2.94 16.28 -0.50
CA ASN A 126 2.95 16.60 0.92
C ASN A 126 3.74 15.58 1.75
N MET A 127 3.71 14.29 1.38
CA MET A 127 4.48 13.25 2.06
C MET A 127 5.98 13.58 2.09
N THR A 128 6.53 13.99 0.94
CA THR A 128 7.96 14.35 0.83
C THR A 128 8.32 15.68 1.49
N GLN A 129 7.32 16.53 1.76
CA GLN A 129 7.51 17.81 2.48
C GLN A 129 7.32 17.68 4.00
N GLY A 130 6.78 16.55 4.47
CA GLY A 130 6.61 16.26 5.90
C GLY A 130 7.95 16.02 6.62
N GLU A 131 7.91 16.02 7.95
CA GLU A 131 9.12 15.84 8.78
C GLU A 131 9.86 14.52 8.51
N GLU A 132 9.11 13.44 8.26
CA GLU A 132 9.70 12.12 7.94
C GLU A 132 10.17 12.03 6.48
N GLY A 133 9.59 12.83 5.57
CA GLY A 133 9.91 12.84 4.14
C GLY A 133 9.58 11.53 3.40
N GLU A 134 8.83 10.62 4.04
CA GLU A 134 8.44 9.32 3.53
C GLU A 134 7.15 8.81 4.18
N GLY A 135 6.51 7.82 3.56
CA GLY A 135 5.36 7.14 4.17
C GLY A 135 4.53 6.31 3.21
N TRP A 136 3.50 5.66 3.77
CA TRP A 136 2.61 4.76 3.06
C TRP A 136 1.27 5.43 2.72
N ILE A 137 0.80 5.23 1.49
CA ILE A 137 -0.51 5.69 1.02
C ILE A 137 -1.20 4.56 0.27
N ASP A 138 -2.43 4.25 0.67
CA ASP A 138 -3.32 3.34 -0.06
C ASP A 138 -4.25 4.12 -1.01
N TYR A 139 -4.55 3.60 -2.18
CA TYR A 139 -5.48 4.22 -3.15
C TYR A 139 -5.90 3.20 -4.21
N TYR A 140 -6.86 3.57 -5.06
CA TYR A 140 -7.35 2.69 -6.13
C TYR A 140 -6.70 3.04 -7.46
N TRP A 141 -5.95 2.08 -8.02
CA TRP A 141 -5.17 2.27 -9.24
C TRP A 141 -5.20 1.00 -10.09
N PRO A 142 -5.18 1.10 -11.43
CA PRO A 142 -5.08 -0.09 -12.28
C PRO A 142 -3.71 -0.75 -12.14
N ARG A 143 -3.67 -2.07 -12.32
CA ARG A 143 -2.43 -2.82 -12.53
C ARG A 143 -1.83 -2.47 -13.91
N PRO A 144 -0.52 -2.66 -14.12
CA PRO A 144 0.08 -2.49 -15.43
C PRO A 144 -0.64 -3.32 -16.52
N GLY A 145 -1.14 -2.65 -17.55
CA GLY A 145 -1.87 -3.30 -18.65
C GLY A 145 -3.36 -3.52 -18.42
N GLU A 146 -3.89 -3.14 -17.25
CA GLU A 146 -5.32 -3.23 -16.92
C GLU A 146 -5.98 -1.85 -16.90
N THR A 147 -7.32 -1.83 -16.92
CA THR A 147 -8.12 -0.61 -16.81
C THR A 147 -8.95 -0.55 -15.53
N GLU A 148 -9.33 -1.71 -15.00
CA GLU A 148 -10.08 -1.78 -13.73
C GLU A 148 -9.13 -1.50 -12.56
N PRO A 149 -9.55 -0.67 -11.58
CA PRO A 149 -8.71 -0.34 -10.45
C PRO A 149 -8.72 -1.46 -9.40
N SER A 150 -7.56 -1.70 -8.78
CA SER A 150 -7.43 -2.49 -7.56
C SER A 150 -6.88 -1.64 -6.42
N LYS A 151 -7.07 -2.09 -5.18
CA LYS A 151 -6.47 -1.41 -4.03
C LYS A 151 -4.96 -1.57 -4.03
N LYS A 152 -4.24 -0.46 -4.10
CA LYS A 152 -2.78 -0.39 -4.10
C LYS A 152 -2.26 0.24 -2.83
N TYR A 153 -1.20 -0.31 -2.25
CA TYR A 153 -0.43 0.28 -1.15
C TYR A 153 0.92 0.72 -1.66
N THR A 154 1.19 2.02 -1.63
CA THR A 154 2.42 2.62 -2.17
C THR A 154 3.24 3.24 -1.06
N PHE A 155 4.54 2.95 -1.04
CA PHE A 155 5.52 3.68 -0.27
C PHE A 155 6.05 4.85 -1.10
N ILE A 156 6.13 6.03 -0.50
CA ILE A 156 6.62 7.27 -1.10
C ILE A 156 7.80 7.76 -0.28
N LYS A 157 8.86 8.23 -0.95
CA LYS A 157 9.97 8.92 -0.29
C LYS A 157 10.62 9.94 -1.23
N GLY A 158 11.17 11.01 -0.65
CA GLY A 158 11.98 11.99 -1.39
C GLY A 158 13.42 11.50 -1.66
N ALA A 159 13.93 11.77 -2.87
CA ALA A 159 15.35 11.70 -3.23
C ALA A 159 15.86 13.10 -3.59
N SER A 160 17.14 13.39 -3.36
CA SER A 160 17.73 14.70 -3.71
C SER A 160 18.92 14.57 -4.65
N PHE A 161 18.88 15.27 -5.79
CA PHE A 161 19.99 15.36 -6.74
C PHE A 161 20.04 16.75 -7.40
N ASP A 162 21.21 17.40 -7.43
CA ASP A 162 21.42 18.71 -8.06
C ASP A 162 20.37 19.80 -7.74
N ASN A 163 20.02 19.96 -6.46
CA ASN A 163 18.97 20.87 -5.96
C ASN A 163 17.54 20.57 -6.43
N GLN A 164 17.32 19.43 -7.09
CA GLN A 164 16.00 18.91 -7.42
C GLN A 164 15.64 17.81 -6.42
N THR A 165 14.43 17.90 -5.85
CA THR A 165 13.84 16.82 -5.08
C THR A 165 12.95 15.99 -5.99
N TYR A 166 13.17 14.68 -6.00
CA TYR A 166 12.30 13.72 -6.68
C TYR A 166 11.42 13.01 -5.66
N ILE A 167 10.18 12.74 -6.05
CA ILE A 167 9.25 11.89 -5.33
C ILE A 167 9.38 10.50 -5.96
N VAL A 168 9.88 9.54 -5.21
CA VAL A 168 10.09 8.16 -5.65
C VAL A 168 9.07 7.28 -4.96
N GLY A 169 8.42 6.39 -5.72
CA GLY A 169 7.45 5.48 -5.14
C GLY A 169 7.34 4.15 -5.86
N SER A 170 6.86 3.17 -5.10
CA SER A 170 6.45 1.86 -5.58
C SER A 170 5.43 1.27 -4.63
N GLY A 171 4.67 0.28 -5.09
CA GLY A 171 3.63 -0.34 -4.32
C GLY A 171 3.23 -1.70 -4.84
N PHE A 172 2.48 -2.40 -4.02
CA PHE A 172 1.85 -3.68 -4.33
C PHE A 172 0.34 -3.52 -4.29
N TYR A 173 -0.35 -4.45 -4.94
CA TYR A 173 -1.80 -4.51 -4.99
C TYR A 173 -2.26 -5.65 -4.10
N LEU A 174 -3.29 -5.43 -3.29
CA LEU A 174 -3.94 -6.53 -2.58
C LEU A 174 -4.80 -7.34 -3.56
N GLU A 175 -4.82 -8.65 -3.38
CA GLU A 175 -5.84 -9.49 -3.99
C GLU A 175 -7.16 -9.29 -3.21
N ASP A 176 -8.27 -9.20 -3.95
CA ASP A 176 -9.61 -9.05 -3.38
C ASP A 176 -10.14 -10.37 -2.78
#